data_AF-A0A4P7GXL3-F1
#
_entry.id   AF-A0A4P7GXL3-F1
#
_cell.length_a   1.000
_cell.length_b   1.000
_cell.length_c   1.000
_cell.angle_alpha   90.00
_cell.angle_beta   90.00
_cell.angle_gamma   90.00
#
_symmetry.space_group_name_H-M   'P 1'
#
loop_
_entity.id
_entity.type
_entity.pdbx_description
1 polymer ?
#
loop_
_entity_poly.entity_id
_entity_poly.type
_entity_poly.pdbx_seq_one_letter_code
_entity_poly.pdbx_strand_id
1 'polypeptide(L)'
;MALYCTEWSITSDISPECASRVAEHGRAVWRLSWLPDRALTREQARAGMELDELLSDPENVHDYAAMARADQCAGTIGMLRAHVVILLARRMAARLPVAVSAH
;
A
#
# COMPACT_ATOMS: atom_id res chain seq x y z
N MET A 1 -12.58 -0.69 8.74
CA MET A 1 -11.56 -1.32 7.89
C MET A 1 -10.71 -2.26 8.70
N ALA A 2 -10.34 -3.40 8.11
CA ALA A 2 -9.53 -4.41 8.77
C ALA A 2 -8.57 -5.08 7.78
N LEU A 3 -7.27 -5.03 8.08
CA LEU A 3 -6.29 -5.86 7.40
C LEU A 3 -6.47 -7.33 7.76
N TYR A 4 -6.56 -8.18 6.74
CA TYR A 4 -6.51 -9.63 6.88
C TYR A 4 -5.06 -10.08 6.72
N CYS A 5 -4.48 -10.59 7.80
CA CYS A 5 -3.10 -11.03 7.83
C CYS A 5 -3.01 -12.56 7.92
N THR A 6 -2.29 -13.18 6.98
CA THR A 6 -1.88 -14.58 7.05
C THR A 6 -0.36 -14.67 7.23
N GLU A 7 0.20 -15.88 7.20
CA GLU A 7 1.66 -16.05 7.16
C GLU A 7 2.29 -15.58 5.83
N TRP A 8 1.50 -15.59 4.75
CA TRP A 8 1.99 -15.42 3.38
C TRP A 8 1.50 -14.14 2.70
N SER A 9 0.43 -13.54 3.22
CA SER A 9 -0.20 -12.36 2.62
C SER A 9 -0.79 -11.40 3.66
N ILE A 10 -0.90 -10.14 3.26
CA ILE A 10 -1.70 -9.13 3.94
C ILE A 10 -2.59 -8.48 2.89
N THR A 11 -3.90 -8.39 3.13
CA THR A 11 -4.89 -7.83 2.21
C THR A 11 -5.85 -6.90 2.96
N SER A 12 -6.55 -6.03 2.23
CA SER A 12 -7.60 -5.14 2.76
C SER A 12 -8.95 -5.47 2.10
N ASP A 13 -10.05 -5.10 2.77
CA ASP A 13 -11.40 -5.13 2.22
C ASP A 13 -11.74 -3.92 1.36
N ILE A 14 -10.99 -2.81 1.48
CA ILE A 14 -11.30 -1.55 0.78
C ILE A 14 -10.31 -1.19 -0.33
N SER A 15 -9.14 -1.82 -0.33
CA SER A 15 -8.09 -1.57 -1.32
C SER A 15 -7.76 -2.84 -2.09
N PRO A 16 -7.56 -2.74 -3.42
CA PRO A 16 -7.06 -3.84 -4.24
C PRO A 16 -5.57 -4.14 -4.03
N GLU A 17 -4.88 -3.36 -3.19
CA GLU A 17 -3.49 -3.63 -2.87
C GLU A 17 -3.31 -4.78 -1.88
N CYS A 18 -2.17 -5.44 -1.99
CA CYS A 18 -1.77 -6.52 -1.10
C CYS A 18 -0.26 -6.49 -0.80
N ALA A 19 0.12 -7.18 0.26
CA ALA A 19 1.48 -7.59 0.54
C ALA A 19 1.60 -9.10 0.41
N SER A 20 2.71 -9.58 -0.15
CA SER A 20 3.02 -11.00 -0.24
C SER A 20 4.41 -11.30 0.31
N ARG A 21 4.53 -12.40 1.03
CA ARG A 21 5.81 -12.97 1.46
C ARG A 21 6.40 -13.78 0.31
N VAL A 22 7.63 -13.47 -0.08
CA VAL A 22 8.38 -14.17 -1.13
C VAL A 22 9.71 -14.65 -0.59
N ALA A 23 10.23 -15.74 -1.16
CA ALA A 23 11.58 -16.22 -0.89
C ALA A 23 12.55 -15.56 -1.88
N GLU A 24 13.50 -14.77 -1.36
CA GLU A 24 14.50 -14.07 -2.14
C GLU A 24 15.89 -14.36 -1.56
N HIS A 25 16.78 -14.94 -2.37
CA HIS A 25 18.13 -15.36 -1.95
C HIS A 25 18.13 -16.21 -0.66
N GLY A 26 17.16 -17.11 -0.52
CA GLY A 26 17.03 -17.98 0.67
C GLY A 26 16.48 -17.29 1.92
N ARG A 27 16.07 -16.01 1.84
CA ARG A 27 15.44 -15.27 2.94
C ARG A 27 13.99 -14.92 2.61
N ALA A 28 13.14 -14.98 3.63
CA ALA A 28 11.76 -14.52 3.50
C ALA A 28 11.73 -12.99 3.56
N VAL A 29 11.22 -12.36 2.50
CA VAL A 29 11.00 -10.92 2.42
C VAL A 29 9.55 -10.64 2.08
N TRP A 30 9.07 -9.46 2.43
CA TRP A 30 7.74 -9.00 2.05
C TRP A 30 7.85 -7.97 0.94
N ARG A 31 6.89 -8.03 0.01
CA ARG A 31 6.77 -7.09 -1.12
C ARG A 31 5.35 -6.55 -1.13
N LEU A 32 5.21 -5.24 -1.31
CA LEU A 32 3.91 -4.60 -1.53
C LEU A 32 3.64 -4.59 -3.02
N SER A 33 2.41 -4.87 -3.40
CA SER A 33 1.96 -4.82 -4.79
C SER A 33 2.15 -3.45 -5.44
N TRP A 34 2.10 -2.36 -4.67
CA TRP A 34 2.37 -0.98 -5.11
C TRP A 34 3.81 -0.49 -4.88
N LEU A 35 4.65 -1.27 -4.19
CA LEU A 35 6.09 -1.02 -4.04
C LEU A 35 6.87 -2.32 -4.28
N PRO A 36 6.78 -2.90 -5.49
CA PRO A 36 7.26 -4.24 -5.75
C PRO A 36 8.77 -4.32 -5.71
N ASP A 37 9.52 -3.24 -5.87
CA ASP A 37 10.99 -3.27 -5.96
C ASP A 37 11.69 -3.23 -4.60
N ARG A 38 10.93 -3.13 -3.49
CA ARG A 38 11.48 -3.02 -2.15
C ARG A 38 11.27 -4.30 -1.35
N ALA A 39 12.37 -4.86 -0.84
CA ALA A 39 12.32 -5.91 0.17
C ALA A 39 12.02 -5.30 1.54
N LEU A 40 10.95 -5.77 2.17
CA LEU A 40 10.46 -5.28 3.46
C LEU A 40 10.46 -6.38 4.52
N THR A 41 10.51 -5.97 5.78
CA THR A 41 10.13 -6.84 6.90
C THR A 41 8.61 -7.01 6.95
N ARG A 42 8.12 -7.98 7.73
CA ARG A 42 6.68 -8.16 7.95
C ARG A 42 6.02 -6.92 8.55
N GLU A 43 6.69 -6.26 9.49
CA GLU A 43 6.21 -5.05 10.14
C GLU A 43 6.11 -3.89 9.15
N GLN A 44 7.12 -3.72 8.32
CA GLN A 44 7.12 -2.72 7.25
C GLN A 44 6.02 -2.98 6.22
N ALA A 45 5.81 -4.24 5.83
CA ALA A 45 4.74 -4.60 4.93
C ALA A 45 3.36 -4.32 5.53
N ARG A 46 3.16 -4.62 6.82
CA ARG A 46 1.93 -4.25 7.53
C ARG A 46 1.72 -2.74 7.58
N ALA A 47 2.76 -1.97 7.90
CA ALA A 47 2.69 -0.51 7.90
C ALA A 47 2.37 0.05 6.50
N GLY A 48 2.94 -0.53 5.44
CA GLY A 48 2.60 -0.16 4.06
C GLY A 48 1.14 -0.45 3.70
N MET A 49 0.60 -1.60 4.12
CA MET A 49 -0.82 -1.91 3.91
C MET A 49 -1.76 -1.01 4.71
N GLU A 50 -1.41 -0.70 5.96
CA GLU A 50 -2.18 0.25 6.79
C GLU A 50 -2.14 1.66 6.20
N LEU A 51 -1.00 2.08 5.64
CA LEU A 51 -0.87 3.36 4.94
C LEU A 51 -1.77 3.41 3.69
N ASP A 52 -1.74 2.37 2.87
CA ASP A 52 -2.59 2.27 1.69
C ASP A 52 -4.09 2.31 2.05
N GLU A 53 -4.48 1.61 3.12
CA GLU A 53 -5.82 1.68 3.67
C GLU A 53 -6.22 3.11 4.07
N LEU A 54 -5.41 3.77 4.92
CA LEU A 54 -5.70 5.13 5.39
C LEU A 54 -5.87 6.14 4.24
N LEU A 55 -5.10 5.96 3.17
CA LEU A 55 -5.13 6.84 1.98
C LEU A 55 -6.24 6.49 0.98
N SER A 56 -6.82 5.29 1.08
CA SER A 56 -7.86 4.81 0.16
C SER A 56 -9.27 5.23 0.59
N ASP A 57 -9.47 5.57 1.85
CA ASP A 57 -10.75 6.09 2.37
C ASP A 57 -10.80 7.63 2.27
N PRO A 58 -11.67 8.21 1.42
CA PRO A 58 -11.78 9.66 1.26
C PRO A 58 -12.23 10.39 2.53
N GLU A 59 -12.96 9.72 3.43
CA GLU A 59 -13.45 10.35 4.67
C GLU A 59 -12.29 10.71 5.62
N ASN A 60 -11.14 10.04 5.48
CA ASN A 60 -9.95 10.30 6.30
C ASN A 60 -9.21 11.59 5.93
N VAL A 61 -9.51 12.25 4.81
CA VAL A 61 -8.80 13.49 4.41
C VAL A 61 -8.99 14.62 5.45
N HIS A 62 -10.18 14.62 6.06
CA HIS A 62 -10.64 15.38 7.23
C HIS A 62 -9.90 15.09 8.55
N ASP A 63 -9.43 13.85 8.70
CA ASP A 63 -9.03 13.30 9.98
C ASP A 63 -7.52 13.48 10.20
N TYR A 64 -7.17 14.45 11.04
CA TYR A 64 -5.78 14.72 11.41
C TYR A 64 -5.10 13.54 12.10
N ALA A 65 -5.82 12.73 12.88
CA ALA A 65 -5.24 11.57 13.54
C ALA A 65 -4.95 10.46 12.53
N ALA A 66 -5.86 10.22 11.59
CA ALA A 66 -5.63 9.31 10.47
C ALA A 66 -4.43 9.76 9.62
N MET A 67 -4.30 11.06 9.36
CA MET A 67 -3.19 11.60 8.56
C MET A 67 -1.84 11.52 9.29
N ALA A 68 -1.81 11.77 10.60
CA ALA A 68 -0.62 11.58 11.42
C ALA A 68 -0.21 10.10 11.47
N ARG A 69 -1.18 9.18 11.54
CA ARG A 69 -0.92 7.74 11.46
C ARG A 69 -0.37 7.34 10.10
N ALA A 70 -0.89 7.91 9.02
CA ALA A 70 -0.38 7.70 7.67
C ALA A 70 1.08 8.18 7.54
N ASP A 71 1.41 9.35 8.08
CA ASP A 71 2.80 9.85 8.09
C ASP A 71 3.73 8.93 8.91
N GLN A 72 3.26 8.38 10.04
CA GLN A 72 4.02 7.41 10.83
C GLN A 72 4.28 6.11 10.04
N CYS A 73 3.25 5.54 9.40
CA CYS A 73 3.39 4.33 8.58
C CYS A 73 4.34 4.56 7.40
N ALA A 74 4.26 5.71 6.75
CA ALA A 74 5.19 6.10 5.68
C ALA A 74 6.62 6.16 6.20
N GLY A 75 6.84 6.73 7.39
CA GLY A 75 8.12 6.72 8.08
C GLY A 75 8.66 5.31 8.35
N THR A 76 7.81 4.36 8.77
CA THR A 76 8.21 2.96 9.00
C THR A 76 8.77 2.28 7.75
N ILE A 77 8.22 2.60 6.57
CA ILE A 77 8.74 2.12 5.29
C ILE A 77 9.77 3.07 4.66
N GLY A 78 10.22 4.11 5.38
CA GLY A 78 11.22 5.07 4.93
C GLY A 78 10.78 5.83 3.67
N MET A 79 9.53 6.29 3.64
CA MET A 79 8.95 7.09 2.56
C MET A 79 8.21 8.30 3.12
N LEU A 80 8.04 9.32 2.28
CA LEU A 80 7.13 10.42 2.54
C LEU A 80 5.72 10.04 2.08
N ARG A 81 4.68 10.40 2.84
CA ARG A 81 3.28 10.14 2.47
C ARG A 81 2.93 10.66 1.08
N ALA A 82 3.41 11.85 0.72
CA ALA A 82 3.19 12.42 -0.62
C ALA A 82 3.73 11.54 -1.76
N HIS A 83 4.88 10.88 -1.57
CA HIS A 83 5.41 9.94 -2.57
C HIS A 83 4.56 8.68 -2.68
N VAL A 84 4.02 8.20 -1.55
CA VAL A 84 3.14 7.03 -1.54
C VAL A 84 1.83 7.34 -2.26
N VAL A 85 1.23 8.50 -2.02
CA VAL A 85 0.03 8.96 -2.75
C VAL A 85 0.27 8.94 -4.27
N ILE A 86 1.42 9.42 -4.74
CA ILE A 86 1.76 9.41 -6.17
C ILE A 86 1.86 7.97 -6.72
N LEU A 87 2.47 7.05 -5.98
CA LEU A 87 2.60 5.65 -6.41
C LEU A 87 1.24 4.96 -6.50
N LEU A 88 0.39 5.14 -5.48
CA LEU A 88 -0.95 4.57 -5.45
C LEU A 88 -1.82 5.16 -6.58
N ALA A 89 -1.78 6.48 -6.78
CA ALA A 89 -2.51 7.14 -7.87
C ALA A 89 -2.10 6.61 -9.26
N ARG A 90 -0.80 6.39 -9.50
CA ARG A 90 -0.31 5.80 -10.76
C ARG A 90 -0.85 4.39 -10.96
N ARG A 91 -0.93 3.60 -9.89
CA ARG A 91 -1.42 2.24 -9.94
C ARG A 91 -2.93 2.17 -10.16
N MET A 92 -3.69 3.07 -9.51
CA MET A 92 -5.12 3.26 -9.80
C MET A 92 -5.33 3.62 -11.27
N ALA A 93 -4.56 4.58 -11.80
CA ALA A 93 -4.63 4.99 -13.20
C ALA A 93 -4.31 3.83 -14.16
N ALA A 94 -3.33 2.98 -13.85
CA ALA A 94 -2.98 1.82 -14.66
C ALA A 94 -4.07 0.73 -14.71
N ARG A 95 -4.99 0.71 -13.73
CA ARG A 95 -6.15 -0.21 -13.73
C ARG A 95 -7.34 0.33 -14.51
N LEU A 96 -7.41 1.64 -14.73
CA LEU A 96 -8.48 2.23 -15.53
C LEU A 96 -8.21 1.90 -17.00
N PRO A 97 -9.17 1.32 -17.73
CA PRO A 97 -9.01 1.15 -19.17
C PRO A 97 -8.85 2.53 -19.81
N VAL A 98 -7.81 2.71 -20.64
CA VAL A 98 -7.78 3.85 -21.56
C VAL A 98 -9.04 3.75 -22.39
N ALA A 99 -9.94 4.73 -22.24
CA ALA A 99 -11.07 4.88 -23.13
C ALA A 99 -10.49 5.07 -24.55
N VAL A 100 -10.43 3.98 -25.32
CA VAL A 100 -10.14 4.05 -26.75
C VAL A 100 -11.27 4.85 -27.34
N SER A 101 -11.02 6.13 -27.62
CA SER A 101 -11.90 6.96 -28.42
C SER A 101 -11.90 6.35 -29.82
N ALA A 102 -12.96 5.60 -30.13
CA ALA A 102 -13.25 5.19 -31.50
C ALA A 102 -13.69 6.44 -32.26
N HIS A 103 -12.86 6.86 -33.21
CA HIS A 103 -13.19 7.84 -34.24
C HIS A 103 -14.13 7.24 -35.29
#